data_AF-A0A7R9G7J7-F1
#
_entry.id   AF-A0A7R9G7J7-F1
#
_cell.length_a   1.000
_cell.length_b   1.000
_cell.length_c   1.000
_cell.angle_alpha   90.00
_cell.angle_beta   90.00
_cell.angle_gamma   90.00
#
_symmetry.space_group_name_H-M   'P 1'
#
loop_
_entity.id
_entity.type
_entity.pdbx_description
1 polymer ?
#
loop_
_entity_poly.entity_id
_entity_poly.type
_entity_poly.pdbx_seq_one_letter_code
_entity_poly.pdbx_strand_id
1 'polypeptide(L)'
;MAELWDPHPQYEFTAFGRQLHLLLERDSSFVAPDLQVTHVWHNYTTREHPGLKPDGCFYRGRVKGDLQSTVAVNLCHGMVSVCQPLPRHGECLSTSATA
;
A
#
# COMPACT_ATOMS: atom_id res chain seq x y z
N MET A 1 9.46 -9.83 15.78
CA MET A 1 8.87 -8.46 15.78
C MET A 1 9.92 -7.58 15.15
N ALA A 2 9.79 -7.28 13.86
CA ALA A 2 10.77 -6.46 13.15
C ALA A 2 10.34 -5.00 13.32
N GLU A 3 11.14 -4.24 14.07
CA GLU A 3 11.02 -2.79 14.13
C GLU A 3 11.31 -2.26 12.72
N LEU A 4 10.38 -1.56 12.08
CA LEU A 4 10.59 -1.06 10.72
C LEU A 4 11.49 0.18 10.82
N TRP A 5 12.80 0.00 10.64
CA TRP A 5 13.86 0.98 10.95
C TRP A 5 14.03 2.12 9.94
N ASP A 6 12.96 2.68 9.37
CA ASP A 6 13.05 3.97 8.69
C ASP A 6 11.74 4.74 8.86
N PRO A 7 11.74 5.92 9.51
CA PRO A 7 10.56 6.78 9.55
C PRO A 7 10.13 7.28 8.16
N HIS A 8 11.04 7.24 7.17
CA HIS A 8 10.80 7.73 5.82
C HIS A 8 11.11 6.66 4.74
N PRO A 9 10.35 5.56 4.68
CA PRO A 9 10.65 4.49 3.74
C PRO A 9 10.53 4.96 2.29
N GLN A 10 11.41 4.45 1.44
CA GLN A 10 11.41 4.69 0.00
C GLN A 10 11.13 3.38 -0.75
N TYR A 11 10.29 3.44 -1.78
CA TYR A 11 9.94 2.28 -2.61
C TYR A 11 10.14 2.59 -4.08
N GLU A 12 10.73 1.67 -4.82
CA GLU A 12 10.83 1.75 -6.27
C GLU A 12 10.09 0.58 -6.92
N PHE A 13 9.19 0.87 -7.85
CA PHE A 13 8.54 -0.15 -8.67
C PHE A 13 8.10 0.42 -10.01
N THR A 14 7.86 -0.46 -10.98
CA THR A 14 7.35 -0.07 -12.29
C THR A 14 5.83 -0.17 -12.30
N ALA A 15 5.15 0.88 -12.77
CA ALA A 15 3.71 0.87 -13.06
C ALA A 15 3.40 1.89 -14.16
N PHE A 16 2.34 1.66 -14.94
CA PHE A 16 1.94 2.56 -16.04
C PHE A 16 3.07 2.83 -17.06
N GLY A 17 3.97 1.88 -17.26
CA GLY A 17 5.15 2.04 -18.14
C GLY A 17 6.21 3.01 -17.61
N ARG A 18 6.19 3.34 -16.32
CA ARG A 18 7.12 4.27 -15.66
C ARG A 18 7.73 3.63 -14.42
N GLN A 19 8.98 3.95 -14.11
CA GLN A 19 9.57 3.65 -12.81
C GLN A 19 9.11 4.71 -11.82
N LEU A 20 8.37 4.29 -10.80
CA LEU A 20 7.86 5.13 -9.73
C LEU A 20 8.78 4.97 -8.52
N HIS A 21 9.27 6.09 -8.00
CA HIS A 21 10.01 6.16 -6.75
C HIS A 21 9.16 6.90 -5.73
N LEU A 22 8.65 6.19 -4.72
CA LEU A 22 7.82 6.77 -3.66
C LEU A 22 8.68 7.25 -2.50
N LEU A 23 8.43 8.48 -2.05
CA LEU A 23 8.95 9.05 -0.81
C LEU A 23 7.81 9.04 0.21
N LEU A 24 7.91 8.19 1.24
CA LEU A 24 6.83 7.98 2.20
C LEU A 24 7.22 8.49 3.59
N GLU A 25 6.23 8.92 4.36
CA GLU A 25 6.30 9.23 5.79
C GLU A 25 5.15 8.54 6.51
N ARG A 26 5.38 8.08 7.75
CA ARG A 26 4.30 7.48 8.54
C ARG A 26 3.25 8.53 8.85
N ASP A 27 1.99 8.23 8.55
CA ASP A 27 0.86 9.13 8.82
C ASP A 27 -0.37 8.33 9.22
N SER A 28 -0.75 8.47 10.48
CA SER A 28 -1.94 7.85 11.07
C SER A 28 -3.20 8.72 10.97
N SER A 29 -3.07 9.97 10.50
CA SER A 29 -4.16 10.95 10.52
C SER A 29 -5.28 10.66 9.52
N PHE A 30 -5.03 9.81 8.51
CA PHE A 30 -6.06 9.49 7.51
C PHE A 30 -7.04 8.39 7.94
N VAL A 31 -6.77 7.69 9.05
CA VAL A 31 -7.70 6.69 9.60
C VAL A 31 -8.49 7.35 10.74
N ALA A 32 -9.80 7.52 10.53
CA ALA A 32 -10.68 8.06 11.56
C ALA A 32 -10.70 7.10 12.79
N PRO A 33 -10.57 7.61 14.03
CA PRO A 33 -10.52 6.78 15.24
C PRO A 33 -11.71 5.82 15.41
N ASP A 34 -12.88 6.22 14.91
CA ASP A 34 -14.13 5.44 14.97
C ASP A 34 -14.63 5.03 13.58
N LEU A 35 -13.71 4.75 12.65
CA LEU A 35 -14.08 4.31 11.30
C LEU A 35 -14.93 3.03 11.38
N GLN A 36 -16.09 3.07 10.74
CA GLN A 36 -17.00 1.94 10.64
C GLN A 36 -17.14 1.57 9.16
N VAL A 37 -16.94 0.31 8.83
CA VAL A 37 -17.11 -0.19 7.46
C VAL A 37 -18.48 -0.84 7.36
N THR A 38 -19.26 -0.37 6.39
CA THR A 38 -20.54 -0.97 6.05
C THR A 38 -20.33 -1.84 4.83
N HIS A 39 -20.53 -3.15 4.98
CA HIS A 39 -20.53 -4.06 3.85
C HIS A 39 -21.96 -4.32 3.42
N VAL A 40 -22.23 -4.07 2.14
CA VAL A 40 -23.56 -4.19 1.53
C VAL A 40 -23.55 -5.36 0.56
N TRP A 41 -24.37 -6.37 0.83
CA TRP A 41 -24.69 -7.45 -0.09
C TRP A 41 -26.15 -7.35 -0.52
N HIS A 42 -26.54 -8.20 -1.47
CA HIS A 42 -27.89 -8.17 -2.03
C HIS A 42 -29.01 -8.36 -0.98
N ASN A 43 -28.77 -9.18 0.06
CA ASN A 43 -29.80 -9.57 1.03
C ASN A 43 -29.49 -9.19 2.49
N TYR A 44 -28.29 -8.66 2.77
CA TYR A 44 -27.91 -8.27 4.12
C TYR A 44 -26.88 -7.15 4.10
N THR A 45 -26.89 -6.36 5.16
CA THR A 45 -25.90 -5.31 5.42
C THR A 45 -25.31 -5.57 6.78
N THR A 46 -23.98 -5.55 6.89
CA THR A 46 -23.30 -5.58 8.19
C THR A 46 -22.49 -4.32 8.38
N ARG A 47 -22.34 -3.90 9.63
CA ARG A 47 -21.49 -2.78 10.02
C ARG A 47 -20.46 -3.30 11.00
N GLU A 48 -19.21 -3.19 10.65
CA GLU A 48 -18.11 -3.72 11.45
C GLU A 48 -16.98 -2.71 11.61
N HIS A 49 -16.26 -2.87 12.72
CA HIS A 49 -15.06 -2.12 12.99
C HIS A 49 -13.90 -2.85 12.29
N PRO A 50 -13.18 -2.23 11.35
CA PRO A 50 -12.20 -2.93 10.52
C PRO A 50 -10.91 -3.31 11.26
N GLY A 51 -10.84 -3.09 12.59
CA GLY A 51 -9.68 -3.42 13.42
C GLY A 51 -8.43 -2.62 13.08
N LEU A 52 -8.56 -1.53 12.31
CA LEU A 52 -7.46 -0.66 11.95
C LEU A 52 -7.04 0.15 13.19
N LYS A 53 -5.79 0.00 13.62
CA LYS A 53 -5.24 0.78 14.73
C LYS A 53 -4.65 2.09 14.19
N PRO A 54 -4.91 3.26 14.81
CA PRO A 54 -4.31 4.53 14.40
C PRO A 54 -2.78 4.44 14.34
N ASP A 55 -2.13 3.78 15.30
CA ASP A 55 -0.67 3.55 15.30
C ASP A 55 -0.20 2.46 14.30
N GLY A 56 -0.98 2.22 13.25
CA GLY A 56 -0.74 1.19 12.24
C GLY A 56 0.37 1.55 11.24
N CYS A 57 0.60 0.65 10.27
CA CYS A 57 1.62 0.82 9.24
C CYS A 57 1.08 1.62 8.05
N PHE A 58 0.56 2.81 8.36
CA PHE A 58 -0.05 3.73 7.42
C PHE A 58 0.94 4.81 7.01
N TYR A 59 1.06 5.05 5.71
CA TYR A 59 2.03 5.98 5.15
C TYR A 59 1.40 6.85 4.09
N ARG A 60 1.79 8.12 4.07
CA ARG A 60 1.51 9.03 2.96
C ARG A 60 2.80 9.46 2.28
N GLY A 61 2.69 10.06 1.10
CA GLY A 61 3.88 10.55 0.42
C GLY A 61 3.65 11.09 -0.97
N ARG A 62 4.72 11.11 -1.76
CA ARG A 62 4.74 11.58 -3.15
C ARG A 62 5.64 10.71 -4.02
N VAL A 63 5.46 10.79 -5.32
CA VAL A 63 6.41 10.31 -6.31
C VAL A 63 7.56 11.31 -6.42
N LYS A 64 8.79 10.83 -6.30
CA LYS A 64 10.01 11.64 -6.45
C LYS A 64 10.01 12.33 -7.83
N GLY A 65 10.17 13.65 -7.83
CA GLY A 65 10.14 14.47 -9.04
C GLY A 65 8.75 14.97 -9.44
N ASP A 66 7.67 14.56 -8.74
CA ASP A 66 6.32 15.07 -8.95
C ASP A 66 5.72 15.59 -7.62
N LEU A 67 5.81 16.91 -7.41
CA LEU A 67 5.32 17.58 -6.21
C LEU A 67 3.79 17.61 -6.09
N GLN A 68 3.07 17.40 -7.20
CA GLN A 68 1.60 17.41 -7.22
C GLN A 68 1.02 16.00 -7.00
N SER A 69 1.84 14.97 -7.12
CA SER A 69 1.44 13.60 -6.79
C SER A 69 1.10 13.46 -5.29
N THR A 70 0.17 12.55 -4.99
CA THR A 70 -0.19 12.15 -3.63
C THR A 70 -0.26 10.63 -3.57
N VAL A 71 0.32 10.06 -2.52
CA VAL A 71 0.37 8.62 -2.28
C VAL A 71 -0.19 8.35 -0.88
N ALA A 72 -1.03 7.32 -0.74
CA ALA A 72 -1.48 6.79 0.53
C ALA A 72 -1.45 5.25 0.45
N VAL A 73 -0.74 4.61 1.38
CA VAL A 73 -0.53 3.16 1.37
C VAL A 73 -0.61 2.57 2.78
N ASN A 74 -1.13 1.35 2.87
CA ASN A 74 -1.06 0.51 4.05
C ASN A 74 0.01 -0.57 3.83
N LEU A 75 1.09 -0.51 4.61
CA LEU A 75 2.24 -1.43 4.50
C LEU A 75 2.29 -2.43 5.67
N CYS A 76 1.17 -2.69 6.36
CA CYS A 76 1.14 -3.67 7.46
C CYS A 76 1.61 -5.07 7.04
N HIS A 77 1.48 -5.40 5.75
CA HIS A 77 1.96 -6.66 5.16
C HIS A 77 3.03 -6.43 4.08
N GLY A 78 3.64 -5.24 4.06
CA GLY A 78 4.58 -4.83 3.02
C GLY A 78 3.92 -4.60 1.65
N MET A 79 4.74 -4.41 0.63
CA MET A 79 4.32 -4.30 -0.77
C MET A 79 4.67 -5.60 -1.48
N VAL A 80 3.66 -6.26 -2.05
CA VAL A 80 3.84 -7.55 -2.73
C VAL A 80 3.91 -7.31 -4.23
N SER A 81 5.02 -7.70 -4.86
CA SER A 81 5.08 -7.83 -6.32
C SER A 81 4.49 -9.17 -6.73
N VAL A 82 3.58 -9.17 -7.70
CA VAL A 82 3.19 -10.41 -8.37
C VAL A 82 4.35 -10.89 -9.23
N CYS A 83 4.81 -12.11 -8.97
CA CYS A 83 5.79 -12.79 -9.80
C CYS A 83 5.04 -13.69 -10.78
N GLN A 84 5.10 -13.36 -12.07
CA GLN A 84 4.57 -14.27 -13.09
C GLN A 84 5.65 -15.32 -13.42
N PRO A 85 5.38 -16.63 -13.22
CA PRO A 85 6.37 -17.66 -13.47
C PRO A 85 6.66 -17.76 -14.98
N LEU A 86 7.91 -17.55 -15.37
CA LEU A 86 8.34 -17.78 -16.75
C LEU A 86 8.45 -19.30 -17.02
N PRO A 87 8.00 -19.78 -18.19
CA PRO A 87 7.83 -21.22 -18.47
C PRO A 87 9.12 -22.04 -18.56
N ARG A 88 10.32 -21.44 -18.36
CA ARG A 88 11.59 -22.12 -18.64
C ARG A 88 12.74 -21.95 -17.64
N HIS A 89 12.70 -21.03 -16.66
CA HIS A 89 13.93 -20.76 -15.89
C HIS A 89 13.79 -20.51 -14.38
N GLY A 90 12.61 -20.62 -13.76
CA GLY A 90 12.47 -20.33 -12.31
C GLY A 90 12.77 -18.86 -11.94
N GLU A 91 13.05 -18.02 -12.92
CA GLU A 91 13.16 -16.57 -12.84
C GLU A 91 11.76 -15.96 -12.92
N CYS A 92 11.48 -15.04 -12.00
CA CYS A 92 10.22 -14.32 -11.91
C CYS A 92 10.35 -13.00 -12.69
N LEU A 93 9.47 -12.77 -13.66
CA LEU A 93 9.32 -11.42 -14.21
C LEU A 93 8.50 -10.61 -13.21
N SER A 94 9.05 -9.53 -12.66
CA SER A 94 8.30 -8.62 -11.80
C SER A 94 7.22 -7.94 -12.64
N THR A 95 5.97 -8.38 -12.52
CA THR A 95 4.86 -7.67 -13.17
C THR A 95 4.56 -6.41 -12.39
N SER A 96 4.55 -5.28 -13.11
CA SER A 96 4.05 -4.01 -12.60
C SER A 96 2.63 -4.18 -12.07
N ALA A 97 2.32 -3.59 -10.91
CA ALA A 97 0.94 -3.52 -10.42
C ALA A 97 0.09 -2.75 -11.44
N THR A 98 -0.85 -3.43 -12.10
CA THR A 98 -1.88 -2.80 -12.92
C THR A 98 -3.04 -2.45 -11.98
N ALA A 99 -3.33 -1.16 -11.84
CA ALA A 99 -4.49 -0.66 -11.10
C ALA A 99 -5.79 -0.87 -11.91
#